data_AF-A0A7R9DLG4-F1
#
_entry.id   AF-A0A7R9DLG4-F1
#
_cell.length_a   1.000
_cell.length_b   1.000
_cell.length_c   1.000
_cell.angle_alpha   90.00
_cell.angle_beta   90.00
_cell.angle_gamma   90.00
#
_symmetry.space_group_name_H-M   'P 1'
#
loop_
_entity.id
_entity.type
_entity.pdbx_description
1 polymer ?
#
loop_
_entity_poly.entity_id
_entity_poly.type
_entity_poly.pdbx_seq_one_letter_code
_entity_poly.pdbx_strand_id
1 'polypeptide(L)'
;MKISVNIKGEWVHVPCKDGNLDVQWLGEETLRRYHRLKLGDHETKSHTDQVKEVRRAKGGAWLDPEDHLVDILDDNDFVTVGE
;
A
#
# COMPACT_ATOMS: atom_id res chain seq x y z
N MET A 1 0.26 5.74 12.45
CA MET A 1 -0.82 4.75 12.22
C MET A 1 -0.28 3.50 11.54
N LYS A 2 -1.08 2.44 11.45
CA LYS A 2 -0.78 1.18 10.78
C LYS A 2 -1.95 0.80 9.88
N ILE A 3 -1.68 0.60 8.60
CA ILE A 3 -2.68 0.26 7.60
C ILE A 3 -2.51 -1.22 7.19
N SER A 4 -3.63 -1.91 6.97
CA SER A 4 -3.65 -3.26 6.41
C SER A 4 -3.92 -3.17 4.91
N VAL A 5 -2.95 -3.57 4.10
CA VAL A 5 -3.03 -3.42 2.65
C VAL A 5 -3.15 -4.78 1.99
N ASN A 6 -4.18 -4.97 1.18
CA ASN A 6 -4.30 -6.13 0.30
C ASN A 6 -3.57 -5.88 -1.01
N ILE A 7 -2.75 -6.83 -1.43
CA ILE A 7 -2.11 -6.84 -2.75
C ILE A 7 -2.08 -8.27 -3.26
N LYS A 8 -2.59 -8.51 -4.48
CA LYS A 8 -2.67 -9.86 -5.10
C LYS A 8 -3.33 -10.91 -4.18
N GLY A 9 -4.30 -10.51 -3.36
CA GLY A 9 -4.99 -11.39 -2.41
C GLY A 9 -4.25 -11.64 -1.09
N GLU A 10 -3.04 -11.10 -0.92
CA GLU A 10 -2.23 -11.20 0.29
C GLU A 10 -2.34 -9.92 1.12
N TRP A 11 -2.21 -10.04 2.45
CA TRP A 11 -2.30 -8.90 3.36
C TRP A 11 -0.92 -8.51 3.92
N VAL A 12 -0.58 -7.24 3.79
CA VAL A 12 0.67 -6.65 4.28
C VAL A 12 0.35 -5.54 5.28
N HIS A 13 0.99 -5.59 6.45
CA HIS A 13 0.93 -4.48 7.39
C HIS A 13 1.97 -3.41 7.05
N VAL A 14 1.49 -2.19 6.85
CA VAL A 14 2.31 -1.01 6.56
C VAL A 14 2.22 -0.03 7.74
N PRO A 15 3.30 0.13 8.53
CA PRO A 15 3.39 1.15 9.55
C PRO A 15 3.65 2.51 8.87
N CYS A 16 2.69 3.43 9.00
CA CYS A 16 2.76 4.80 8.51
C CYS A 16 3.05 5.70 9.72
N LYS A 17 4.32 5.77 10.12
CA LYS A 17 4.77 6.46 11.34
C LYS A 17 4.84 7.98 11.16
N ASP A 18 5.10 8.43 9.94
CA ASP A 18 5.22 9.85 9.62
C ASP A 18 3.87 10.38 9.12
N GLY A 19 3.45 11.54 9.63
CA GLY A 19 2.14 12.13 9.31
C GLY A 19 2.06 12.76 7.91
N ASN A 20 3.15 12.77 7.15
CA ASN A 20 3.25 13.43 5.85
C ASN A 20 3.47 12.43 4.70
N LEU A 21 2.86 11.25 4.82
CA LEU A 21 2.90 10.19 3.81
C LEU A 21 1.61 10.28 3.00
N ASP A 22 1.73 10.07 1.69
CA ASP A 22 0.61 10.10 0.74
C ASP A 22 0.20 8.68 0.30
N VAL A 23 -0.88 8.62 -0.47
CA VAL A 23 -1.42 7.36 -1.02
C VAL A 23 -0.46 6.70 -1.99
N GLN A 24 0.27 7.48 -2.80
CA GLN A 24 1.27 6.94 -3.71
C GLN A 24 2.34 6.16 -2.94
N TRP A 25 2.91 6.77 -1.90
CA TRP A 25 3.90 6.14 -1.03
C TRP A 25 3.37 4.84 -0.41
N LEU A 26 2.11 4.82 0.04
CA LEU A 26 1.51 3.63 0.62
C LEU A 26 1.48 2.47 -0.37
N GLY A 27 1.13 2.74 -1.63
CA GLY A 27 1.15 1.72 -2.69
C GLY A 27 2.56 1.20 -2.96
N GLU A 28 3.54 2.10 -3.13
CA GLU A 28 4.93 1.74 -3.45
C GLU A 28 5.60 0.95 -2.31
N GLU A 29 5.43 1.39 -1.06
CA GLU A 29 5.97 0.70 0.10
C GLU A 29 5.28 -0.65 0.34
N THR A 30 3.99 -0.77 -0.01
CA THR A 30 3.29 -2.06 -0.02
C THR A 30 3.92 -3.04 -1.00
N LEU A 31 4.11 -2.62 -2.27
CA LEU A 31 4.76 -3.43 -3.30
C LEU A 31 6.16 -3.87 -2.85
N ARG A 32 6.96 -2.93 -2.37
CA ARG A 32 8.31 -3.20 -1.87
C ARG A 32 8.31 -4.26 -0.76
N ARG A 33 7.38 -4.15 0.19
CA ARG A 33 7.23 -5.13 1.29
C ARG A 33 6.76 -6.47 0.79
N TYR A 34 5.78 -6.49 -0.11
CA TYR A 34 5.26 -7.69 -0.73
C TYR A 34 6.37 -8.48 -1.43
N HIS A 35 7.16 -7.82 -2.28
CA HIS A 35 8.29 -8.46 -2.95
C HIS A 35 9.33 -8.98 -1.96
N ARG A 36 9.74 -8.19 -0.96
CA ARG A 36 10.69 -8.63 0.05
C ARG A 36 10.20 -9.88 0.80
N LEU A 37 8.91 -9.95 1.12
CA LEU A 37 8.33 -11.08 1.84
C LEU A 37 8.13 -12.32 0.96
N LYS A 38 7.79 -12.15 -0.33
CA LYS A 38 7.51 -13.27 -1.24
C LYS A 38 8.73 -13.81 -1.98
N LEU A 39 9.63 -12.94 -2.43
CA LEU A 39 10.78 -13.28 -3.28
C LEU A 39 12.10 -13.38 -2.48
N GLY A 40 12.11 -12.90 -1.23
CA GLY A 40 13.34 -12.76 -0.44
C GLY A 40 14.29 -11.69 -1.01
N ASP A 41 15.50 -11.61 -0.48
CA ASP A 41 16.46 -10.54 -0.81
C ASP A 41 17.19 -10.72 -2.16
N HIS A 42 16.96 -11.84 -2.87
CA HIS A 42 17.76 -12.22 -4.03
C HIS A 42 17.22 -11.74 -5.40
N GLU A 43 15.94 -11.36 -5.54
CA GLU A 43 15.34 -11.07 -6.86
C GLU A 43 14.40 -9.85 -6.93
N THR A 44 14.79 -8.71 -6.38
CA THR A 44 14.04 -7.44 -6.58
C THR A 44 14.33 -6.73 -7.91
N LYS A 45 15.18 -7.30 -8.78
CA LYS A 45 15.78 -6.56 -9.92
C LYS A 45 14.97 -6.53 -11.23
N SER A 46 13.77 -7.12 -11.30
CA SER A 46 13.04 -7.21 -12.59
C SER A 46 11.52 -7.09 -12.52
N HIS A 47 10.92 -6.70 -11.39
CA HIS A 47 9.47 -6.53 -11.35
C HIS A 47 9.10 -5.10 -11.75
N THR A 48 8.50 -4.97 -12.93
CA THR A 48 7.88 -3.74 -13.47
C THR A 48 6.52 -3.44 -12.83
N ASP A 49 6.23 -4.01 -11.67
CA ASP A 49 4.96 -3.85 -10.99
C ASP A 49 4.87 -2.39 -10.52
N GLN A 50 3.89 -1.66 -11.07
CA GLN A 50 3.61 -0.27 -10.73
C GLN A 50 2.25 -0.19 -10.05
N VAL A 51 2.13 0.65 -9.03
CA VAL A 51 0.85 0.94 -8.41
C VAL A 51 -0.04 1.60 -9.46
N LYS A 52 -1.13 0.94 -9.85
CA LYS A 52 -2.14 1.54 -10.74
C LYS A 52 -3.23 2.25 -9.96
N GLU A 53 -3.62 1.68 -8.82
CA GLU A 53 -4.70 2.19 -8.00
C GLU A 53 -4.56 1.81 -6.53
N VAL A 54 -5.08 2.66 -5.66
CA VAL A 54 -5.29 2.36 -4.24
C VAL A 54 -6.74 2.65 -3.91
N ARG A 55 -7.39 1.71 -3.23
CA ARG A 55 -8.81 1.80 -2.87
C ARG A 55 -9.05 1.41 -1.42
N ARG A 56 -10.08 1.96 -0.79
CA ARG A 56 -10.59 1.42 0.48
C ARG A 56 -11.15 0.02 0.24
N ALA A 57 -10.79 -0.93 1.10
CA ALA A 57 -11.30 -2.31 1.00
C ALA A 57 -12.82 -2.35 1.22
N LYS A 58 -13.32 -1.54 2.14
CA LYS A 58 -14.75 -1.34 2.36
C LYS A 58 -15.28 -0.30 1.36
N GLY A 59 -16.28 -0.70 0.55
CA GLY A 59 -16.96 0.19 -0.39
C GLY A 59 -16.21 0.48 -1.68
N GLY A 60 -14.91 0.14 -1.78
CA GLY A 60 -14.14 0.24 -3.03
C GLY A 60 -13.85 1.68 -3.47
N ALA A 61 -13.92 2.65 -2.57
CA ALA A 61 -13.66 4.05 -2.88
C ALA A 61 -12.19 4.24 -3.32
N TRP A 62 -11.99 5.00 -4.40
CA TRP A 62 -10.68 5.42 -4.87
C TRP A 62 -10.03 6.39 -3.88
N LEU A 63 -8.72 6.27 -3.73
CA LEU A 63 -7.89 7.21 -2.99
C LEU A 63 -6.98 7.93 -3.98
N ASP A 64 -6.94 9.26 -3.91
CA ASP A 64 -6.10 10.05 -4.81
C ASP A 64 -4.62 9.88 -4.40
N PRO A 65 -3.69 9.64 -5.33
CA PRO A 65 -2.27 9.48 -5.02
C PRO A 65 -1.65 10.62 -4.20
N GLU A 66 -2.15 11.85 -4.35
CA GLU A 66 -1.63 13.05 -3.67
C GLU A 66 -2.27 13.31 -2.30
N ASP A 67 -3.33 12.57 -1.94
CA ASP A 67 -3.97 12.71 -0.63
C ASP A 67 -3.04 12.22 0.48
N HIS A 68 -2.94 13.01 1.56
CA HIS A 68 -2.22 12.57 2.75
C HIS A 68 -3.02 11.48 3.45
N LEU A 69 -2.33 10.40 3.81
CA LEU A 69 -2.97 9.24 4.43
C LEU A 69 -3.71 9.61 5.73
N VAL A 70 -3.19 10.59 6.49
CA VAL A 70 -3.79 11.02 7.76
C VAL A 70 -5.12 11.78 7.61
N ASP A 71 -5.35 12.36 6.44
CA ASP A 71 -6.58 13.10 6.16
C ASP A 71 -7.71 12.17 5.71
N ILE A 72 -7.35 11.02 5.15
CA ILE A 72 -8.29 10.13 4.44
C ILE A 72 -8.34 8.70 4.98
N LEU A 73 -7.48 8.28 5.91
CA LEU A 73 -7.47 6.94 6.51
C LEU A 73 -7.28 7.00 8.02
N ASP A 74 -7.86 6.01 8.70
CA ASP A 74 -7.73 5.82 10.14
C ASP A 74 -6.74 4.71 10.51
N ASP A 75 -6.31 4.67 11.78
CA ASP A 75 -5.48 3.58 12.28
C ASP A 75 -6.20 2.23 12.20
N ASN A 76 -5.52 1.22 11.64
CA ASN A 76 -6.05 -0.11 11.33
C ASN A 76 -7.09 -0.15 10.20
N ASP A 77 -7.16 0.87 9.34
CA ASP A 77 -7.95 0.78 8.11
C ASP A 77 -7.43 -0.31 7.17
N PHE A 78 -8.34 -0.76 6.29
CA PHE A 78 -8.09 -1.77 5.28
C PHE A 78 -8.20 -1.15 3.89
N VAL A 79 -7.15 -1.32 3.08
CA VAL A 79 -7.08 -0.82 1.70
C VAL A 79 -6.61 -1.92 0.76
N THR A 80 -6.78 -1.71 -0.53
CA THR A 80 -6.37 -2.64 -1.60
C THR A 80 -5.55 -1.86 -2.62
N VAL A 81 -4.42 -2.44 -3.00
CA VAL A 81 -3.54 -1.93 -4.07
C VAL A 81 -3.75 -2.81 -5.30
N GLY A 82 -4.13 -2.16 -6.39
CA GLY A 82 -4.14 -2.75 -7.73
C GLY A 82 -2.87 -2.34 -8.49
N GLU A 83 -2.22 -3.31 -9.12
CA GLU A 83 -1.02 -3.14 -9.96
C GLU A 83 -1.24 -3.50 -11.43
#